data_AF-A0A945Y836-F1
#
_entry.id   AF-A0A945Y836-F1
#
_cell.length_a   1.000
_cell.length_b   1.000
_cell.length_c   1.000
_cell.angle_alpha   90.00
_cell.angle_beta   90.00
_cell.angle_gamma   90.00
#
_symmetry.space_group_name_H-M   'P 1'
#
loop_
_entity.id
_entity.type
_entity.pdbx_description
1 polymer ?
#
loop_
_entity_poly.entity_id
_entity_poly.type
_entity_poly.pdbx_seq_one_letter_code
_entity_poly.pdbx_strand_id
1 'polypeptide(L)'
;MSSLSLRELMLFASNLTDPEHIYVTFVSRINDIHNPGFLHDSSSADPRFSRLIELLVKLDKAHRLHWKYNSQSSGRYAIVIDHYWPDYSADVAEIYKLLDLSAPETFSSRMEIPVSLGLDNSVEGGISISTRSIFNLLEIFSAAIDVPEQDQVSGAALNYPPAGLAGQNLQVRRASVPPESASTAVKYRDAWYYIDDTNQSTKLFFRLVTTLISIGIAESATNDANPILTVPVSN
;
A
#
# COMPACT_ATOMS: atom_id res chain seq x y z
N MET A 1 -15.17 2.65 -3.56
CA MET A 1 -13.86 2.64 -4.25
C MET A 1 -13.15 1.35 -3.90
N SER A 2 -12.71 0.58 -4.88
CA SER A 2 -12.08 -0.73 -4.70
C SER A 2 -10.74 -0.62 -3.95
N SER A 3 -10.34 -1.72 -3.31
CA SER A 3 -8.98 -1.92 -2.82
C SER A 3 -8.01 -2.11 -3.98
N LEU A 4 -6.73 -1.81 -3.75
CA LEU A 4 -5.67 -2.05 -4.74
C LEU A 4 -5.59 -3.56 -5.09
N SER A 5 -5.54 -3.90 -6.37
CA SER A 5 -5.37 -5.30 -6.78
C SER A 5 -3.95 -5.81 -6.50
N LEU A 6 -3.77 -7.13 -6.36
CA LEU A 6 -2.43 -7.73 -6.25
C LEU A 6 -1.57 -7.47 -7.49
N ARG A 7 -2.19 -7.32 -8.67
CA ARG A 7 -1.47 -6.97 -9.89
C ARG A 7 -0.80 -5.61 -9.78
N GLU A 8 -1.55 -4.61 -9.34
CA GLU A 8 -1.03 -3.25 -9.17
C GLU A 8 0.00 -3.19 -8.05
N LEU A 9 -0.25 -3.86 -6.92
CA LEU A 9 0.73 -3.97 -5.83
C LEU A 9 2.05 -4.55 -6.33
N MET A 10 1.99 -5.67 -7.05
CA MET A 10 3.16 -6.31 -7.67
C MET A 10 3.88 -5.35 -8.62
N LEU A 11 3.15 -4.66 -9.50
CA LEU A 11 3.74 -3.73 -10.47
C LEU A 11 4.42 -2.55 -9.77
N PHE A 12 3.81 -1.97 -8.73
CA PHE A 12 4.44 -0.88 -7.98
C PHE A 12 5.65 -1.35 -7.18
N ALA A 13 5.54 -2.50 -6.51
CA ALA A 13 6.63 -3.05 -5.72
C ALA A 13 7.86 -3.42 -6.58
N SER A 14 7.63 -3.89 -7.81
CA SER A 14 8.71 -4.36 -8.69
C SER A 14 9.36 -3.24 -9.54
N ASN A 15 8.71 -2.09 -9.70
CA ASN A 15 9.17 -1.04 -10.63
C ASN A 15 9.61 0.27 -9.95
N LEU A 16 9.34 0.44 -8.66
CA LEU A 16 9.80 1.62 -7.93
C LEU A 16 11.12 1.35 -7.22
N THR A 17 11.92 2.41 -7.08
CA THR A 17 13.27 2.34 -6.50
C THR A 17 13.29 1.95 -5.03
N ASP A 18 12.17 2.12 -4.33
CA ASP A 18 12.03 1.74 -2.93
C ASP A 18 10.70 0.98 -2.69
N PRO A 19 10.76 -0.36 -2.61
CA PRO A 19 9.57 -1.17 -2.36
C PRO A 19 9.02 -0.99 -0.94
N GLU A 20 9.82 -0.49 0.01
CA GLU A 20 9.37 -0.26 1.40
C GLU A 20 8.15 0.66 1.42
N HIS A 21 8.24 1.79 0.74
CA HIS A 21 7.15 2.77 0.64
C HIS A 21 5.89 2.17 0.04
N ILE A 22 6.00 1.22 -0.89
CA ILE A 22 4.85 0.57 -1.51
C ILE A 22 4.14 -0.35 -0.52
N TYR A 23 4.89 -1.19 0.18
CA TYR A 23 4.30 -2.07 1.19
C TYR A 23 3.69 -1.27 2.34
N VAL A 24 4.42 -0.28 2.87
CA VAL A 24 3.92 0.58 3.97
C VAL A 24 2.67 1.34 3.55
N THR A 25 2.63 1.89 2.33
CA THR A 25 1.50 2.70 1.85
C THR A 25 0.29 1.86 1.49
N PHE A 26 0.45 0.74 0.80
CA PHE A 26 -0.70 0.04 0.20
C PHE A 26 -1.15 -1.20 0.95
N VAL A 27 -0.29 -1.86 1.72
CA VAL A 27 -0.67 -3.06 2.46
C VAL A 27 -1.18 -2.68 3.84
N SER A 28 -2.45 -2.98 4.13
CA SER A 28 -3.03 -2.77 5.46
C SER A 28 -2.82 -3.96 6.39
N ARG A 29 -2.60 -5.16 5.84
CA ARG A 29 -2.43 -6.39 6.62
C ARG A 29 -1.76 -7.49 5.79
N ILE A 30 -0.93 -8.30 6.44
CA ILE A 30 -0.41 -9.58 5.91
C ILE A 30 -0.64 -10.65 6.97
N ASN A 31 -1.41 -11.69 6.66
CA ASN A 31 -1.87 -12.69 7.65
C ASN A 31 -2.47 -12.01 8.90
N ASP A 32 -1.90 -12.16 10.09
CA ASP A 32 -2.33 -11.51 11.33
C ASP A 32 -1.51 -10.25 11.68
N ILE A 33 -0.53 -9.88 10.84
CA ILE A 33 0.31 -8.69 11.01
C ILE A 33 -0.41 -7.47 10.45
N HIS A 34 -0.68 -6.49 11.31
CA HIS A 34 -1.45 -5.30 10.98
C HIS A 34 -0.56 -4.10 10.66
N ASN A 35 -0.94 -3.34 9.63
CA ASN A 35 -0.42 -2.02 9.30
C ASN A 35 -1.58 -1.03 9.31
N PRO A 36 -1.99 -0.52 10.48
CA PRO A 36 -3.13 0.38 10.55
C PRO A 36 -2.79 1.74 9.91
N GLY A 37 -3.78 2.38 9.27
CA GLY A 37 -3.65 3.76 8.80
C GLY A 37 -3.64 4.78 9.94
N PHE A 38 -4.30 4.44 11.05
CA PHE A 38 -4.48 5.27 12.24
C PHE A 38 -4.31 4.42 13.51
N LEU A 39 -3.74 5.01 14.55
CA LEU A 39 -3.56 4.37 15.84
C LEU A 39 -4.76 4.69 16.74
N HIS A 40 -5.43 3.64 17.22
CA HIS A 40 -6.56 3.74 18.16
C HIS A 40 -6.17 3.17 19.54
N ASP A 41 -6.67 3.78 20.62
CA ASP A 41 -6.61 3.29 22.01
C ASP A 41 -5.23 2.81 22.52
N SER A 42 -4.23 3.71 22.57
CA SER A 42 -2.86 3.43 23.07
C SER A 42 -2.10 2.30 22.35
N SER A 43 -2.66 1.75 21.26
CA SER A 43 -2.05 0.68 20.48
C SER A 43 -0.87 1.24 19.69
N SER A 44 0.34 0.77 19.98
CA SER A 44 1.50 1.01 19.11
C SER A 44 1.36 0.21 17.82
N ALA A 45 1.95 0.70 16.73
CA ALA A 45 2.06 -0.07 15.49
C ALA A 45 2.68 -1.46 15.77
N ASP A 46 2.19 -2.50 15.08
CA ASP A 46 2.74 -3.85 15.22
C ASP A 46 4.19 -3.88 14.70
N PRO A 47 5.20 -4.10 15.56
CA PRO A 47 6.60 -4.06 15.13
C PRO A 47 6.93 -5.15 14.11
N ARG A 48 6.15 -6.25 14.07
CA ARG A 48 6.32 -7.34 13.11
C ARG A 48 6.14 -6.86 11.68
N PHE A 49 5.28 -5.87 11.44
CA PHE A 49 5.07 -5.34 10.09
C PHE A 49 6.35 -4.67 9.57
N SER A 50 6.92 -3.76 10.34
CA SER A 50 8.15 -3.05 9.94
C SER A 50 9.31 -4.03 9.75
N ARG A 51 9.46 -5.01 10.64
CA ARG A 51 10.50 -6.04 10.53
C ARG A 51 10.31 -6.92 9.29
N LEU A 52 9.08 -7.32 8.99
CA LEU A 52 8.78 -8.09 7.78
C LEU A 52 9.16 -7.30 6.52
N ILE A 53 8.76 -6.03 6.42
CA ILE A 53 9.09 -5.20 5.26
C ILE A 53 10.61 -4.99 5.13
N GLU A 54 11.33 -4.77 6.24
CA GLU A 54 12.79 -4.68 6.25
C GLU A 54 13.44 -5.92 5.61
N LEU A 55 13.01 -7.12 5.99
CA LEU A 55 13.52 -8.38 5.44
C LEU A 55 13.18 -8.55 3.96
N LEU A 56 11.94 -8.23 3.55
CA LEU A 56 11.54 -8.31 2.14
C LEU A 56 12.35 -7.33 1.27
N VAL A 57 12.53 -6.08 1.73
CA VAL A 57 13.31 -5.04 1.05
C VAL A 57 14.79 -5.43 0.99
N LYS A 58 15.34 -6.02 2.05
CA LYS A 58 16.72 -6.53 2.06
C LYS A 58 16.93 -7.59 0.97
N LEU A 59 16.01 -8.56 0.87
CA LEU A 59 16.09 -9.61 -0.15
C LEU A 59 15.85 -9.08 -1.57
N ASP A 60 14.94 -8.12 -1.74
CA ASP A 60 14.66 -7.47 -3.02
C ASP A 60 15.90 -6.70 -3.54
N LYS A 61 16.52 -5.87 -2.68
CA LYS A 61 17.78 -5.16 -2.99
C LYS A 61 18.94 -6.09 -3.31
N ALA A 62 18.93 -7.31 -2.76
CA ALA A 62 19.90 -8.36 -3.05
C ALA A 62 19.55 -9.18 -4.30
N HIS A 63 18.47 -8.84 -5.01
CA HIS A 63 17.92 -9.58 -6.15
C HIS A 63 17.63 -11.06 -5.83
N ARG A 64 17.19 -11.33 -4.59
CA ARG A 64 16.81 -12.66 -4.12
C ARG A 64 15.30 -12.82 -4.05
N LEU A 65 14.55 -11.72 -4.01
CA LEU A 65 13.10 -11.71 -3.95
C LEU A 65 12.53 -11.14 -5.24
N HIS A 66 11.49 -11.77 -5.77
CA HIS A 66 10.69 -11.21 -6.86
C HIS A 66 9.26 -11.74 -6.84
N TRP A 67 8.34 -11.02 -7.47
CA TRP A 67 6.98 -11.48 -7.67
C TRP A 67 6.85 -12.35 -8.92
N LYS A 68 5.99 -13.37 -8.82
CA LYS A 68 5.60 -14.24 -9.93
C LYS A 68 4.09 -14.15 -10.12
N TYR A 69 3.66 -14.06 -11.38
CA TYR A 69 2.26 -14.20 -11.79
C TYR A 69 2.09 -15.46 -12.65
N ASN A 70 1.11 -16.29 -12.32
CA ASN A 70 0.72 -17.46 -13.12
C ASN A 70 -0.78 -17.42 -13.41
N SER A 71 -1.14 -17.31 -14.69
CA SER A 71 -2.54 -17.25 -15.12
C SER A 71 -3.29 -18.59 -15.03
N GLN A 72 -2.59 -19.71 -14.85
CA GLN A 72 -3.14 -21.07 -14.92
C GLN A 72 -3.28 -21.78 -13.56
N SER A 73 -2.87 -21.18 -12.44
CA SER A 73 -2.93 -21.79 -11.09
C SER A 73 -3.89 -21.07 -10.14
N SER A 74 -4.41 -21.80 -9.15
CA SER A 74 -5.25 -21.26 -8.06
C SER A 74 -4.50 -20.22 -7.21
N GLY A 75 -3.18 -20.36 -7.04
CA GLY A 75 -2.27 -19.31 -6.56
C GLY A 75 -1.74 -18.47 -7.73
N ARG A 76 -2.49 -17.44 -8.14
CA ARG A 76 -2.13 -16.62 -9.32
C ARG A 76 -0.92 -15.72 -9.07
N TYR A 77 -0.63 -15.40 -7.82
CA TYR A 77 0.49 -14.57 -7.42
C TYR A 77 1.33 -15.33 -6.39
N ALA A 78 2.64 -15.15 -6.44
CA ALA A 78 3.56 -15.68 -5.44
C ALA A 78 4.74 -14.74 -5.24
N ILE A 79 5.29 -14.72 -4.03
CA ILE A 79 6.60 -14.16 -3.74
C ILE A 79 7.60 -15.31 -3.86
N VAL A 80 8.58 -15.16 -4.76
CA VAL A 80 9.64 -16.14 -4.97
C VAL A 80 10.91 -15.61 -4.31
N ILE A 81 11.54 -16.45 -3.49
CA ILE A 81 12.83 -16.17 -2.89
C ILE A 81 13.82 -17.21 -3.40
N ASP A 82 14.78 -16.81 -4.24
CA ASP A 82 15.76 -17.71 -4.84
C ASP A 82 17.21 -17.29 -4.52
N HIS A 83 18.16 -18.23 -4.70
CA HIS A 83 19.60 -18.03 -4.50
C HIS A 83 19.96 -17.36 -3.16
N TYR A 84 19.14 -17.56 -2.14
CA TYR A 84 19.27 -16.92 -0.83
C TYR A 84 20.20 -17.72 0.11
N TRP A 85 20.48 -18.98 -0.21
CA TRP A 85 21.38 -19.82 0.57
C TRP A 85 22.85 -19.62 0.14
N PRO A 86 23.81 -19.58 1.08
CA PRO A 86 23.62 -19.63 2.54
C PRO A 86 23.39 -18.25 3.19
N ASP A 87 23.72 -17.17 2.47
CA ASP A 87 23.93 -15.84 3.04
C ASP A 87 22.68 -15.21 3.71
N TYR A 88 21.48 -15.57 3.25
CA TYR A 88 20.21 -15.02 3.69
C TYR A 88 19.27 -16.07 4.31
N SER A 89 19.77 -17.27 4.65
CA SER A 89 18.93 -18.33 5.22
C SER A 89 18.28 -17.94 6.55
N ALA A 90 18.96 -17.15 7.39
CA ALA A 90 18.39 -16.63 8.63
C ALA A 90 17.25 -15.64 8.37
N ASP A 91 17.40 -14.76 7.37
CA ASP A 91 16.36 -13.80 6.98
C ASP A 91 15.11 -14.52 6.47
N VAL A 92 15.28 -15.55 5.63
CA VAL A 92 14.15 -16.36 5.11
C VAL A 92 13.46 -17.15 6.23
N ALA A 93 14.23 -17.73 7.16
CA ALA A 93 13.64 -18.40 8.32
C ALA A 93 12.84 -17.44 9.21
N GLU A 94 13.32 -16.20 9.38
CA GLU A 94 12.60 -15.16 10.12
C GLU A 94 11.31 -14.74 9.40
N ILE A 95 11.33 -14.59 8.07
CA ILE A 95 10.12 -14.31 7.26
C ILE A 95 9.06 -15.40 7.49
N TYR A 96 9.43 -16.69 7.40
CA TYR A 96 8.50 -17.79 7.63
C TYR A 96 7.92 -17.76 9.05
N LYS A 97 8.77 -17.47 10.05
CA LYS A 97 8.33 -17.34 11.45
C LYS A 97 7.37 -16.16 11.65
N LEU A 98 7.67 -14.99 11.06
CA LEU A 98 6.81 -13.81 11.17
C LEU A 98 5.44 -14.05 10.52
N LEU A 99 5.43 -14.74 9.38
CA LEU A 99 4.22 -15.05 8.61
C LEU A 99 3.45 -16.28 9.12
N ASP A 100 3.94 -16.96 10.15
CA ASP A 100 3.38 -18.23 10.66
C ASP A 100 3.25 -19.31 9.57
N LEU A 101 4.28 -19.43 8.73
CA LEU A 101 4.35 -20.43 7.65
C LEU A 101 5.15 -21.65 8.10
N SER A 102 4.67 -22.84 7.72
CA SER A 102 5.42 -24.09 7.89
C SER A 102 6.74 -24.03 7.11
N ALA A 103 7.86 -23.99 7.83
CA ALA A 103 9.18 -24.07 7.22
C ALA A 103 9.38 -25.47 6.58
N PRO A 104 9.98 -25.55 5.38
CA PRO A 104 10.26 -26.83 4.77
C PRO A 104 11.35 -27.59 5.56
N GLU A 105 11.24 -28.92 5.61
CA GLU A 105 12.22 -29.79 6.29
C GLU A 105 13.63 -29.65 5.72
N THR A 106 13.75 -29.27 4.45
CA THR A 106 15.01 -28.92 3.80
C THR A 106 14.85 -27.58 3.09
N PHE A 107 15.65 -26.59 3.49
CA PHE A 107 15.73 -25.33 2.78
C PHE A 107 16.36 -25.55 1.40
N SER A 108 15.53 -25.62 0.35
CA SER A 108 15.96 -25.56 -1.04
C SER A 108 16.52 -24.17 -1.38
N SER A 109 17.33 -24.04 -2.44
CA SER A 109 17.80 -22.72 -2.91
C SER A 109 16.68 -21.82 -3.47
N ARG A 110 15.42 -22.26 -3.43
CA ARG A 110 14.26 -21.54 -3.95
C ARG A 110 13.01 -21.86 -3.14
N MET A 111 12.40 -20.81 -2.59
CA MET A 111 11.10 -20.82 -1.93
C MET A 111 10.08 -20.07 -2.76
N GLU A 112 8.84 -20.55 -2.75
CA GLU A 112 7.71 -19.88 -3.39
C GLU A 112 6.57 -19.80 -2.37
N ILE A 113 6.18 -18.58 -2.03
CA ILE A 113 5.10 -18.29 -1.07
C ILE A 113 3.89 -17.81 -1.87
N PRO A 114 2.83 -18.63 -2.01
CA PRO A 114 1.61 -18.21 -2.68
C PRO A 114 0.97 -17.00 -1.98
N VAL A 115 0.38 -16.08 -2.76
CA VAL A 115 -0.26 -14.87 -2.25
C VAL A 115 -1.70 -14.79 -2.73
N SER A 116 -2.63 -14.55 -1.79
CA SER A 116 -4.03 -14.24 -2.05
C SER A 116 -4.42 -12.86 -1.52
N LEU A 117 -5.49 -12.29 -2.09
CA LEU A 117 -6.08 -11.04 -1.60
C LEU A 117 -7.19 -11.37 -0.59
N GLY A 118 -7.19 -10.72 0.57
CA GLY A 118 -8.26 -10.83 1.56
C GLY A 118 -7.78 -10.97 3.00
N LEU A 119 -8.73 -11.29 3.89
CA LEU A 119 -8.51 -11.39 5.33
C LEU A 119 -8.19 -12.82 5.78
N ASP A 120 -8.88 -13.82 5.21
CA ASP A 120 -8.91 -15.19 5.75
C ASP A 120 -8.69 -16.31 4.71
N ASN A 121 -8.31 -15.96 3.48
CA ASN A 121 -8.17 -16.93 2.38
C ASN A 121 -6.70 -17.30 2.14
N SER A 122 -5.95 -17.70 3.18
CA SER A 122 -4.57 -18.14 2.97
C SER A 122 -4.60 -19.35 2.05
N VAL A 123 -4.00 -19.23 0.87
CA VAL A 123 -3.72 -20.40 0.03
C VAL A 123 -2.84 -21.35 0.86
N GLU A 124 -3.01 -22.66 0.72
CA GLU A 124 -2.21 -23.64 1.46
C GLU A 124 -0.71 -23.34 1.32
N GLY A 125 -0.01 -23.19 2.46
CA GLY A 125 1.40 -22.81 2.50
C GLY A 125 1.72 -21.37 2.05
N GLY A 126 0.71 -20.50 1.93
CA GLY A 126 0.83 -19.13 1.46
C GLY A 126 0.28 -18.09 2.44
N ILE A 127 0.23 -16.85 1.97
CA ILE A 127 -0.19 -15.68 2.75
C ILE A 127 -1.42 -14.99 2.15
N SER A 128 -2.18 -14.31 3.01
CA SER A 128 -3.22 -13.37 2.60
C SER A 128 -2.76 -11.94 2.83
N ILE A 129 -2.86 -11.12 1.79
CA ILE A 129 -2.57 -9.69 1.84
C ILE A 129 -3.89 -8.93 1.72
N SER A 130 -4.11 -7.97 2.62
CA SER A 130 -5.13 -6.95 2.45
C SER A 130 -4.49 -5.63 2.04
N THR A 131 -5.08 -5.00 1.03
CA THR A 131 -4.63 -3.71 0.52
C THR A 131 -5.59 -2.59 0.89
N ARG A 132 -5.09 -1.36 0.96
CA ARG A 132 -5.90 -0.17 1.19
C ARG A 132 -6.71 0.18 -0.04
N SER A 133 -7.91 0.72 0.18
CA SER A 133 -8.69 1.37 -0.86
C SER A 133 -8.20 2.79 -1.09
N ILE A 134 -8.50 3.34 -2.28
CA ILE A 134 -8.24 4.76 -2.57
C ILE A 134 -8.87 5.65 -1.50
N PHE A 135 -10.07 5.31 -1.01
CA PHE A 135 -10.73 6.07 0.05
C PHE A 135 -9.93 6.09 1.35
N ASN A 136 -9.39 4.94 1.78
CA ASN A 136 -8.55 4.89 2.98
C ASN A 136 -7.23 5.66 2.79
N LEU A 137 -6.64 5.65 1.60
CA LEU A 137 -5.47 6.48 1.29
C LEU A 137 -5.80 7.98 1.33
N LEU A 138 -6.95 8.38 0.80
CA LEU A 138 -7.44 9.77 0.88
C LEU A 138 -7.69 10.19 2.32
N GLU A 139 -8.20 9.29 3.17
CA GLU A 139 -8.41 9.53 4.59
C GLU A 139 -7.08 9.76 5.31
N ILE A 140 -6.08 8.87 5.10
CA ILE A 140 -4.71 9.03 5.62
C ILE A 140 -4.10 10.37 5.18
N PHE A 141 -4.28 10.74 3.91
CA PHE A 141 -3.75 12.01 3.39
C PHE A 141 -4.48 13.24 3.96
N SER A 142 -5.79 13.14 4.18
CA SER A 142 -6.58 14.21 4.79
C SER A 142 -6.15 14.49 6.22
N ALA A 143 -5.79 13.44 6.97
CA ALA A 143 -5.25 13.56 8.32
C ALA A 143 -3.87 14.24 8.39
N ALA A 144 -3.14 14.29 7.27
CA ALA A 144 -1.83 14.94 7.18
C ALA A 144 -1.93 16.45 6.92
N ILE A 145 -3.13 17.02 6.82
CA ILE A 145 -3.35 18.45 6.57
C ILE A 145 -3.19 19.24 7.88
N ASP A 146 -2.37 20.28 7.84
CA ASP A 146 -2.25 21.27 8.92
C ASP A 146 -3.52 22.12 8.98
N VAL A 147 -4.52 21.61 9.71
CA VAL A 147 -5.81 22.25 9.94
C VAL A 147 -5.76 23.12 11.20
N PRO A 148 -6.29 24.36 11.17
CA PRO A 148 -6.44 25.17 12.38
C PRO A 148 -7.28 24.47 13.45
N GLU A 149 -6.86 24.53 14.71
CA GLU A 149 -7.59 23.94 15.84
C GLU A 149 -9.04 24.45 15.92
N GLN A 150 -9.28 25.73 15.63
CA GLN A 150 -10.63 26.32 15.60
C GLN A 150 -11.54 25.63 14.57
N ASP A 151 -11.01 25.20 13.42
CA ASP A 151 -11.78 24.48 12.40
C ASP A 151 -12.12 23.06 12.88
N GLN A 152 -11.26 22.43 13.68
CA GLN A 152 -11.55 21.13 14.30
C GLN A 152 -12.62 21.25 15.40
N VAL A 153 -12.49 22.24 16.29
CA VAL A 153 -13.44 22.46 17.40
C VAL A 153 -14.84 22.84 16.91
N SER A 154 -14.91 23.64 15.85
CA SER A 154 -16.19 24.06 15.24
C SER A 154 -16.86 22.99 14.37
N GLY A 155 -16.17 21.86 14.11
CA GLY A 155 -16.64 20.81 13.20
C GLY A 155 -16.50 21.16 11.71
N ALA A 156 -15.80 22.25 11.39
CA ALA A 156 -15.48 22.61 10.01
C ALA A 156 -14.43 21.68 9.38
N ALA A 157 -13.68 20.94 10.21
CA ALA A 157 -12.73 19.91 9.80
C ALA A 157 -12.79 18.70 10.75
N LEU A 158 -12.43 17.53 10.22
CA LEU A 158 -12.36 16.30 10.99
C LEU A 158 -11.16 16.30 11.93
N ASN A 159 -11.33 15.68 13.10
CA ASN A 159 -10.22 15.33 13.98
C ASN A 159 -9.86 13.86 13.76
N TYR A 160 -8.61 13.60 13.40
CA TYR A 160 -8.12 12.25 13.12
C TYR A 160 -7.29 11.72 14.29
N PRO A 161 -7.32 10.39 14.55
CA PRO A 161 -6.37 9.77 15.46
C PRO A 161 -4.93 9.92 14.94
N PRO A 162 -3.92 9.67 15.79
CA PRO A 162 -2.52 9.67 15.35
C PRO A 162 -2.31 8.76 14.15
N ALA A 163 -1.52 9.23 13.19
CA ALA A 163 -1.21 8.45 11.99
C ALA A 163 -0.43 7.18 12.31
N GLY A 164 -0.75 6.09 11.63
CA GLY A 164 0.10 4.90 11.56
C GLY A 164 1.26 5.09 10.58
N LEU A 165 2.01 4.01 10.31
CA LEU A 165 3.22 4.06 9.46
C LEU A 165 2.98 4.66 8.08
N ALA A 166 1.81 4.39 7.48
CA ALA A 166 1.43 4.90 6.17
C ALA A 166 1.27 6.44 6.13
N GLY A 167 0.95 7.07 7.26
CA GLY A 167 0.74 8.52 7.36
C GLY A 167 1.82 9.28 8.12
N GLN A 168 2.73 8.58 8.83
CA GLN A 168 3.64 9.17 9.81
C GLN A 168 4.53 10.29 9.26
N ASN A 169 4.95 10.21 7.99
CA ASN A 169 5.85 11.19 7.35
C ASN A 169 5.12 12.11 6.36
N LEU A 170 3.78 12.10 6.36
CA LEU A 170 2.98 12.94 5.48
C LEU A 170 2.72 14.29 6.14
N GLN A 171 2.81 15.36 5.35
CA GLN A 171 2.42 16.69 5.80
C GLN A 171 1.98 17.58 4.64
N VAL A 172 0.78 18.16 4.76
CA VAL A 172 0.30 19.24 3.91
C VAL A 172 0.23 20.51 4.76
N ARG A 173 1.15 21.43 4.49
CA ARG A 173 1.31 22.66 5.27
C ARG A 173 0.27 23.70 4.92
N ARG A 174 0.05 24.61 5.87
CA ARG A 174 -0.82 25.78 5.70
C ARG A 174 -0.02 27.08 5.74
N ALA A 175 -0.34 28.03 4.86
CA ALA A 175 0.21 29.39 4.85
C ALA A 175 -0.88 30.43 4.58
N SER A 176 -0.72 31.65 5.08
CA SER A 176 -1.64 32.77 4.79
C SER A 176 -1.37 33.43 3.43
N VAL A 177 -0.16 33.28 2.92
CA VAL A 177 0.30 33.81 1.63
C VAL A 177 0.74 32.66 0.72
N PRO A 178 0.81 32.87 -0.62
CA PRO A 178 1.29 31.84 -1.54
C PRO A 178 2.70 31.37 -1.14
N PRO A 179 2.97 30.05 -1.08
CA PRO A 179 4.29 29.54 -0.72
C PRO A 179 5.31 29.77 -1.84
N GLU A 180 6.54 30.13 -1.47
CA GLU A 180 7.63 30.34 -2.44
C GLU A 180 8.19 29.02 -3.01
N SER A 181 8.27 27.98 -2.17
CA SER A 181 8.77 26.66 -2.55
C SER A 181 7.74 25.59 -2.16
N ALA A 182 6.95 25.18 -3.15
CA ALA A 182 5.97 24.11 -3.00
C ALA A 182 5.98 23.25 -4.26
N SER A 183 5.89 21.94 -4.09
CA SER A 183 5.70 21.04 -5.24
C SER A 183 4.27 21.12 -5.77
N THR A 184 3.32 21.40 -4.89
CA THR A 184 1.90 21.59 -5.21
C THR A 184 1.30 22.50 -4.15
N ALA A 185 0.52 23.49 -4.58
CA ALA A 185 -0.17 24.41 -3.69
C ALA A 185 -1.57 24.70 -4.22
N VAL A 186 -2.53 24.80 -3.32
CA VAL A 186 -3.92 25.16 -3.63
C VAL A 186 -4.40 26.21 -2.64
N LYS A 187 -5.07 27.26 -3.16
CA LYS A 187 -5.76 28.23 -2.32
C LYS A 187 -7.15 27.67 -1.98
N TYR A 188 -7.45 27.60 -0.69
CA TYR A 188 -8.76 27.21 -0.20
C TYR A 188 -9.19 28.16 0.92
N ARG A 189 -10.32 28.84 0.71
CA ARG A 189 -10.76 29.99 1.54
C ARG A 189 -9.65 31.06 1.60
N ASP A 190 -9.28 31.46 2.81
CA ASP A 190 -8.31 32.51 3.09
C ASP A 190 -6.90 31.98 3.39
N ALA A 191 -6.61 30.73 2.99
CA ALA A 191 -5.31 30.10 3.20
C ALA A 191 -4.83 29.32 1.98
N TRP A 192 -3.52 29.08 1.95
CA TRP A 192 -2.85 28.18 1.03
C TRP A 192 -2.51 26.89 1.73
N TYR A 193 -2.83 25.77 1.10
CA TYR A 193 -2.44 24.44 1.52
C TYR A 193 -1.45 23.87 0.50
N TYR A 194 -0.32 23.36 0.97
CA TYR A 194 0.77 23.00 0.07
C TYR A 194 1.61 21.83 0.57
N ILE A 195 2.21 21.13 -0.38
CA ILE A 195 3.25 20.13 -0.13
C ILE A 195 4.60 20.82 -0.29
N ASP A 196 5.42 20.81 0.76
CA ASP A 196 6.78 21.36 0.73
C ASP A 196 7.65 20.58 -0.27
N ASP A 197 8.43 21.29 -1.09
CA ASP A 197 9.24 20.64 -2.13
C ASP A 197 10.36 19.73 -1.56
N THR A 198 10.73 19.89 -0.30
CA THR A 198 11.69 19.00 0.37
C THR A 198 11.03 17.73 0.92
N ASN A 199 9.71 17.69 1.05
CA ASN A 199 9.00 16.54 1.61
C ASN A 199 8.75 15.45 0.55
N GLN A 200 9.76 14.59 0.36
CA GLN A 200 9.72 13.50 -0.63
C GLN A 200 8.63 12.47 -0.34
N SER A 201 8.41 12.12 0.93
CA SER A 201 7.38 11.14 1.32
C SER A 201 5.98 11.59 0.93
N THR A 202 5.65 12.87 1.18
CA THR A 202 4.35 13.44 0.81
C THR A 202 4.20 13.56 -0.71
N LYS A 203 5.26 13.95 -1.43
CA LYS A 203 5.25 13.98 -2.90
C LYS A 203 5.01 12.61 -3.53
N LEU A 204 5.71 11.58 -3.02
CA LEU A 204 5.53 10.21 -3.49
C LEU A 204 4.12 9.72 -3.21
N PHE A 205 3.61 9.90 -1.98
CA PHE A 205 2.26 9.51 -1.60
C PHE A 205 1.21 10.18 -2.49
N PHE A 206 1.31 11.50 -2.67
CA PHE A 206 0.40 12.26 -3.53
C PHE A 206 0.42 11.76 -4.98
N ARG A 207 1.60 11.51 -5.55
CA ARG A 207 1.76 10.96 -6.91
C ARG A 207 1.14 9.56 -7.03
N LEU A 208 1.35 8.70 -6.02
CA LEU A 208 0.80 7.35 -6.01
C LEU A 208 -0.74 7.37 -5.98
N VAL A 209 -1.34 8.15 -5.07
CA VAL A 209 -2.80 8.26 -4.96
C VAL A 209 -3.43 8.87 -6.21
N THR A 210 -2.85 9.94 -6.76
CA THR A 210 -3.36 10.56 -8.00
C THR A 210 -3.23 9.64 -9.21
N THR A 211 -2.17 8.82 -9.28
CA THR A 211 -2.01 7.78 -10.31
C THR A 211 -3.11 6.73 -10.18
N LEU A 212 -3.39 6.23 -8.97
CA LEU A 212 -4.45 5.25 -8.74
C LEU A 212 -5.84 5.77 -9.10
N ILE A 213 -6.14 7.02 -8.74
CA ILE A 213 -7.39 7.66 -9.14
C ILE A 213 -7.49 7.72 -10.67
N SER A 214 -6.41 8.09 -11.34
CA SER A 214 -6.37 8.20 -12.81
C SER A 214 -6.57 6.83 -13.49
N ILE A 215 -5.96 5.77 -12.97
CA ILE A 215 -6.17 4.39 -13.43
C ILE A 215 -7.63 3.98 -13.22
N GLY A 216 -8.19 4.20 -12.03
CA GLY A 216 -9.57 3.84 -11.73
C GLY A 216 -10.61 4.56 -12.59
N ILE A 217 -10.36 5.83 -12.94
CA ILE A 217 -11.20 6.59 -13.89
C ILE A 217 -11.09 5.98 -15.30
N ALA A 218 -9.87 5.68 -15.75
CA ALA A 218 -9.65 5.10 -17.08
C ALA A 218 -10.31 3.72 -17.23
N GLU A 219 -10.20 2.83 -16.23
CA GLU A 219 -10.85 1.52 -16.24
C GLU A 219 -12.38 1.64 -16.28
N SER A 220 -12.94 2.58 -15.51
CA SER A 220 -14.38 2.86 -15.50
C SER A 220 -14.87 3.32 -16.88
N ALA A 221 -14.12 4.21 -17.54
CA ALA A 221 -14.45 4.69 -18.88
C ALA A 221 -14.40 3.59 -19.95
N THR A 222 -13.55 2.57 -19.78
CA THR A 222 -13.47 1.43 -20.72
C THR A 222 -14.56 0.39 -20.52
N ASN A 223 -15.10 0.24 -19.30
CA ASN A 223 -16.12 -0.77 -18.99
C ASN A 223 -17.54 -0.35 -19.41
N ASP A 224 -17.80 0.94 -19.65
CA ASP A 224 -19.08 1.45 -20.16
C ASP A 224 -19.22 1.41 -21.70
N ALA A 225 -18.23 0.86 -22.41
CA ALA A 225 -18.13 0.94 -23.87
C ALA A 225 -18.48 -0.34 -24.66
N ASN A 226 -19.20 -1.29 -24.08
CA ASN A 226 -19.79 -2.40 -24.86
C ASN A 226 -21.29 -2.15 -25.08
N PRO A 227 -21.71 -1.59 -26.23
CA PRO A 227 -23.13 -1.51 -26.56
C PRO A 227 -23.70 -2.92 -26.66
N ILE A 228 -24.63 -3.26 -25.77
CA ILE A 228 -25.39 -4.50 -25.85
C ILE A 228 -26.40 -4.32 -27.00
N LEU A 229 -26.11 -4.92 -28.15
CA LEU A 229 -27.07 -5.04 -29.24
C LEU A 229 -28.13 -6.06 -28.85
N THR A 230 -29.24 -5.63 -28.27
CA THR A 230 -30.43 -6.47 -28.09
C THR A 230 -31.25 -6.46 -29.38
N VAL A 231 -31.19 -7.53 -30.17
CA VAL A 231 -32.12 -7.74 -31.29
C VAL A 231 -33.41 -8.37 -30.73
N PRO A 232 -34.59 -7.79 -30.96
CA PRO A 232 -35.84 -8.42 -30.55
C PRO A 232 -36.07 -9.69 -31.39
N VAL A 233 -36.43 -10.80 -30.74
CA VAL A 233 -37.03 -11.95 -31.42
C VAL A 233 -38.54 -11.72 -31.49
N SER A 234 -39.03 -11.36 -32.67
CA SER A 234 -40.46 -11.28 -32.95
C SER A 234 -40.96 -12.64 -33.42
N ASN A 235 -42.03 -13.14 -32.77
CA ASN A 235 -42.85 -14.25 -33.26
C ASN A 235 -43.80 -13.78 -34.37
#